data_AF-A0A847XK93-F1
#
_entry.id   AF-A0A847XK93-F1
#
_cell.length_a   1.000
_cell.length_b   1.000
_cell.length_c   1.000
_cell.angle_alpha   90.00
_cell.angle_beta   90.00
_cell.angle_gamma   90.00
#
_symmetry.space_group_name_H-M   'P 1'
#
loop_
_entity.id
_entity.type
_entity.pdbx_description
1 polymer ?
#
loop_
_entity_poly.entity_id
_entity_poly.type
_entity_poly.pdbx_seq_one_letter_code
_entity_poly.pdbx_strand_id
1 'polypeptide(L)'
;MSKVKKQVKYAILAFLILILAVFFFSFFNSEERKLEAQNLLEIDFVCGVDHQTYQNKTFAKLMKVDVLHKGKCNDLILEKCLNQGGQIKERAGFNVCVFKDNSECEMQALLNDKCKGFNFNDFESEAEFFCVITGGTIKDNKCILECNLNDYLNQNCLWTLKK
;
A
#
# COMPACT_ATOMS: atom_id res chain seq x y z
N MET A 1 6.16 69.09 -32.92
CA MET A 1 6.45 67.71 -33.40
C MET A 1 7.09 66.75 -32.38
N SER A 2 7.58 67.23 -31.22
CA SER A 2 8.27 66.41 -30.20
C SER A 2 7.33 65.59 -29.28
N LYS A 3 6.20 66.18 -28.85
CA LYS A 3 5.27 65.58 -27.87
C LYS A 3 4.51 64.37 -28.42
N VAL A 4 4.12 64.41 -29.70
CA VAL A 4 3.40 63.32 -30.40
C VAL A 4 4.28 62.07 -30.55
N LYS A 5 5.56 62.22 -30.94
CA LYS A 5 6.51 61.09 -31.03
C LYS A 5 6.74 60.40 -29.69
N LYS A 6 6.70 61.17 -28.58
CA LYS A 6 6.86 60.63 -27.22
C LYS A 6 5.62 59.83 -26.78
N GLN A 7 4.42 60.31 -27.07
CA GLN A 7 3.17 59.57 -26.81
C GLN A 7 3.08 58.26 -27.62
N VAL A 8 3.46 58.28 -28.91
CA VAL A 8 3.48 57.07 -29.74
C VAL A 8 4.46 56.03 -29.19
N LYS A 9 5.64 56.43 -28.72
CA LYS A 9 6.59 55.52 -28.07
C LYS A 9 6.05 54.89 -26.79
N TYR A 10 5.36 55.65 -25.95
CA TYR A 10 4.74 55.10 -24.74
C TYR A 10 3.60 54.14 -25.06
N ALA A 11 2.81 54.42 -26.10
CA ALA A 11 1.75 53.53 -26.54
C ALA A 11 2.31 52.18 -27.04
N ILE A 12 3.38 52.21 -27.84
CA ILE A 12 4.06 50.99 -28.31
C ILE A 12 4.67 50.21 -27.14
N LEU A 13 5.33 50.90 -26.21
CA LEU A 13 5.92 50.24 -25.03
C LEU A 13 4.86 49.58 -24.15
N ALA A 14 3.75 50.26 -23.89
CA ALA A 14 2.63 49.71 -23.12
C ALA A 14 2.04 48.47 -23.81
N PHE A 15 1.89 48.50 -25.14
CA PHE A 15 1.39 47.36 -25.91
C PHE A 15 2.34 46.15 -25.84
N LEU A 16 3.66 46.37 -25.93
CA LEU A 16 4.65 45.30 -25.79
C LEU A 16 4.66 44.69 -24.40
N ILE A 17 4.52 45.52 -23.35
CA ILE A 17 4.40 45.03 -21.97
C ILE A 17 3.13 44.19 -21.81
N LEU A 18 2.02 44.60 -22.42
CA LEU A 18 0.75 43.89 -22.35
C LEU A 18 0.82 42.54 -23.07
N ILE A 19 1.49 42.48 -24.24
CA ILE A 19 1.77 41.20 -24.94
C ILE A 19 2.63 40.28 -24.07
N LEU A 20 3.73 40.80 -23.48
CA LEU A 20 4.59 40.01 -22.60
C LEU A 20 3.83 39.49 -21.39
N ALA A 21 2.99 40.32 -20.76
CA ALA A 21 2.17 39.92 -19.62
C ALA A 21 1.20 38.79 -19.98
N VAL A 22 0.54 38.87 -21.15
CA VAL A 22 -0.35 37.82 -21.64
C VAL A 22 0.42 36.53 -21.90
N PHE A 23 1.58 36.61 -22.55
CA PHE A 23 2.42 35.45 -22.82
C PHE A 23 2.89 34.76 -21.53
N PHE A 24 3.36 35.54 -20.55
CA PHE A 24 3.75 35.02 -19.24
C PHE A 24 2.56 34.40 -18.50
N PHE A 25 1.39 35.04 -18.53
CA PHE A 25 0.19 34.49 -17.89
C PHE A 25 -0.22 33.14 -18.50
N SER A 26 -0.20 33.02 -19.83
CA SER A 26 -0.45 31.75 -20.52
C SER A 26 0.58 30.67 -20.17
N PHE A 27 1.86 31.03 -20.06
CA PHE A 27 2.93 30.08 -19.75
C PHE A 27 2.89 29.59 -18.29
N PHE A 28 2.49 30.46 -17.35
CA PHE A 28 2.38 30.08 -15.94
C PHE A 28 1.07 29.36 -15.59
N ASN A 29 0.01 29.57 -16.36
CA ASN A 29 -1.30 28.96 -16.14
C ASN A 29 -1.52 27.66 -16.94
N SER A 30 -0.49 26.81 -17.03
CA SER A 30 -0.64 25.47 -17.60
C SER A 30 -1.55 24.62 -16.70
N GLU A 31 -2.68 24.17 -17.26
CA GLU A 31 -3.63 23.28 -16.58
C GLU A 31 -3.02 21.92 -16.22
N GLU A 32 -1.95 21.50 -16.90
CA GLU A 32 -1.32 20.19 -16.69
C GLU A 32 -0.74 20.05 -15.27
N ARG A 33 -0.18 21.13 -14.70
CA ARG A 33 0.31 21.12 -13.31
C ARG A 33 -0.79 21.01 -12.27
N LYS A 34 -2.00 21.49 -12.58
CA LYS A 34 -3.16 21.39 -11.67
C LYS A 34 -3.67 19.96 -11.61
N LEU A 35 -3.69 19.26 -12.75
CA LEU A 35 -4.13 17.87 -12.85
C LEU A 35 -3.17 16.90 -12.13
N GLU A 36 -1.85 17.08 -12.27
CA GLU A 36 -0.86 16.27 -11.54
C GLU A 36 -0.94 16.49 -10.02
N ALA A 37 -1.13 17.73 -9.56
CA ALA A 37 -1.30 18.04 -8.15
C ALA A 37 -2.61 17.44 -7.58
N GLN A 38 -3.67 17.43 -8.38
CA GLN A 38 -4.96 16.87 -8.00
C GLN A 38 -4.89 15.33 -7.87
N ASN A 39 -4.22 14.65 -8.80
CA ASN A 39 -4.03 13.20 -8.76
C ASN A 39 -3.16 12.73 -7.59
N LEU A 40 -2.32 13.60 -7.01
CA LEU A 40 -1.51 13.26 -5.85
C LEU A 40 -2.33 13.22 -4.54
N LEU A 41 -3.40 14.02 -4.48
CA LEU A 41 -4.26 14.17 -3.29
C LEU A 41 -5.47 13.24 -3.30
N GLU A 42 -5.79 12.61 -4.42
CA GLU A 42 -6.83 11.58 -4.50
C GLU A 42 -6.47 10.39 -3.59
N ILE A 43 -7.44 9.89 -2.83
CA ILE A 43 -7.27 8.70 -2.00
C ILE A 43 -7.78 7.49 -2.79
N ASP A 44 -6.86 6.67 -3.30
CA ASP A 44 -7.13 5.40 -3.96
C ASP A 44 -6.02 4.40 -3.58
N PHE A 45 -6.11 3.83 -2.37
CA PHE A 45 -5.02 3.08 -1.77
C PHE A 45 -4.49 1.96 -2.69
N VAL A 46 -3.17 1.76 -2.64
CA VAL A 46 -2.47 0.66 -3.31
C VAL A 46 -1.42 0.05 -2.39
N CYS A 47 -1.13 -1.23 -2.57
CA CYS A 47 -0.02 -1.89 -1.91
C CYS A 47 1.21 -1.90 -2.83
N GLY A 48 2.35 -1.43 -2.33
CA GLY A 48 3.63 -1.49 -3.04
C GLY A 48 4.23 -2.90 -3.02
N VAL A 49 5.16 -3.17 -3.95
CA VAL A 49 6.01 -4.38 -3.92
C VAL A 49 6.93 -4.45 -2.69
N ASP A 50 7.07 -3.34 -1.98
CA ASP A 50 7.77 -3.22 -0.69
C ASP A 50 6.85 -3.40 0.53
N HIS A 51 5.59 -3.82 0.30
CA HIS A 51 4.58 -4.08 1.32
C HIS A 51 4.13 -2.85 2.14
N GLN A 52 4.39 -1.63 1.64
CA GLN A 52 3.84 -0.42 2.21
C GLN A 52 2.55 -0.01 1.48
N THR A 53 1.59 0.51 2.26
CA THR A 53 0.36 1.08 1.71
C THR A 53 0.61 2.52 1.29
N TYR A 54 0.36 2.83 0.03
CA TYR A 54 0.45 4.18 -0.53
C TYR A 54 -0.95 4.74 -0.75
N GLN A 55 -1.11 6.05 -0.54
CA GLN A 55 -2.39 6.74 -0.71
C GLN A 55 -2.97 6.56 -2.11
N ASN A 56 -2.12 6.51 -3.13
CA ASN A 56 -2.49 6.24 -4.52
C ASN A 56 -1.29 5.73 -5.33
N LYS A 57 -1.58 5.24 -6.54
CA LYS A 57 -0.57 4.77 -7.50
C LYS A 57 0.44 5.84 -7.90
N THR A 58 0.01 7.09 -8.01
CA THR A 58 0.89 8.22 -8.39
C THR A 58 1.95 8.45 -7.31
N PHE A 59 1.55 8.42 -6.05
CA PHE A 59 2.43 8.58 -4.91
C PHE A 59 3.41 7.40 -4.78
N ALA A 60 2.96 6.16 -4.98
CA ALA A 60 3.85 5.00 -5.05
C ALA A 60 4.94 5.16 -6.14
N LYS A 61 4.54 5.62 -7.33
CA LYS A 61 5.45 5.88 -8.45
C LYS A 61 6.46 6.99 -8.14
N LEU A 62 6.04 8.06 -7.45
CA LEU A 62 6.94 9.13 -6.99
C LEU A 62 8.04 8.58 -6.07
N MET A 63 7.66 7.63 -5.20
CA MET A 63 8.59 6.92 -4.31
C MET A 63 9.37 5.80 -5.02
N LYS A 64 9.18 5.62 -6.34
CA LYS A 64 9.79 4.57 -7.18
C LYS A 64 9.46 3.16 -6.70
N VAL A 65 8.25 2.97 -6.20
CA VAL A 65 7.73 1.68 -5.79
C VAL A 65 6.68 1.23 -6.78
N ASP A 66 6.87 0.03 -7.33
CA ASP A 66 5.86 -0.61 -8.19
C ASP A 66 4.66 -1.05 -7.36
N VAL A 67 3.46 -0.97 -7.96
CA VAL A 67 2.22 -1.42 -7.31
C VAL A 67 2.10 -2.93 -7.44
N LEU A 68 1.95 -3.61 -6.29
CA LEU A 68 1.67 -5.04 -6.19
C LEU A 68 0.19 -5.32 -6.47
N HIS A 69 -0.71 -4.65 -5.76
CA HIS A 69 -2.17 -4.76 -5.94
C HIS A 69 -2.90 -3.47 -5.52
N LYS A 70 -4.18 -3.36 -5.91
CA LYS A 70 -5.08 -2.29 -5.47
C LYS A 70 -5.57 -2.54 -4.04
N GLY A 71 -5.85 -1.49 -3.27
CA GLY A 71 -6.22 -1.56 -1.85
C GLY A 71 -5.00 -1.44 -0.92
N LYS A 72 -5.23 -1.38 0.39
CA LYS A 72 -4.14 -1.43 1.37
C LYS A 72 -3.52 -2.82 1.37
N CYS A 73 -2.25 -2.94 1.75
CA CYS A 73 -1.57 -4.25 1.79
C CYS A 73 -2.30 -5.30 2.64
N ASN A 74 -2.98 -4.85 3.71
CA ASN A 74 -3.71 -5.74 4.60
C ASN A 74 -5.13 -6.09 4.12
N ASP A 75 -5.62 -5.47 3.03
CA ASP A 75 -6.98 -5.72 2.54
C ASP A 75 -7.09 -7.14 1.96
N LEU A 76 -6.09 -7.63 1.20
CA LEU A 76 -6.09 -9.01 0.68
C LEU A 76 -6.05 -10.06 1.81
N ILE A 77 -5.29 -9.76 2.85
CA ILE A 77 -5.17 -10.61 4.04
C ILE A 77 -6.53 -10.76 4.72
N LEU A 78 -7.25 -9.64 4.86
CA LEU A 78 -8.58 -9.60 5.44
C LEU A 78 -9.62 -10.30 4.55
N GLU A 79 -9.65 -9.97 3.26
CA GLU A 79 -10.59 -10.52 2.30
C GLU A 79 -10.51 -12.04 2.23
N LYS A 80 -9.31 -12.63 2.26
CA LYS A 80 -9.17 -14.10 2.22
C LYS A 80 -9.86 -14.77 3.41
N CYS A 81 -9.69 -14.23 4.62
CA CYS A 81 -10.34 -14.75 5.81
C CYS A 81 -11.87 -14.64 5.72
N LEU A 82 -12.37 -13.45 5.37
CA LEU A 82 -13.81 -13.20 5.31
C LEU A 82 -14.50 -14.00 4.19
N ASN A 83 -13.85 -14.16 3.04
CA ASN A 83 -14.36 -14.94 1.91
C ASN A 83 -14.47 -16.44 2.22
N GLN A 84 -13.65 -16.93 3.15
CA GLN A 84 -13.74 -18.30 3.67
C GLN A 84 -14.73 -18.43 4.85
N GLY A 85 -15.47 -17.36 5.17
CA GLY A 85 -16.44 -17.33 6.25
C GLY A 85 -15.83 -17.29 7.64
N GLY A 86 -14.56 -16.90 7.76
CA GLY A 86 -13.86 -16.73 9.01
C GLY A 86 -14.12 -15.36 9.66
N GLN A 87 -13.72 -15.25 10.92
CA GLN A 87 -13.73 -14.02 11.71
C GLN A 87 -12.31 -13.66 12.13
N ILE A 88 -11.98 -12.38 12.12
CA ILE A 88 -10.69 -11.92 12.62
C ILE A 88 -10.71 -11.93 14.15
N LYS A 89 -9.68 -12.47 14.77
CA LYS A 89 -9.35 -12.25 16.17
C LYS A 89 -7.87 -11.91 16.31
N GLU A 90 -7.47 -11.43 17.48
CA GLU A 90 -6.07 -11.23 17.81
C GLU A 90 -5.59 -12.38 18.69
N ARG A 91 -4.40 -12.91 18.41
CA ARG A 91 -3.70 -13.90 19.23
C ARG A 91 -2.21 -13.57 19.24
N ALA A 92 -1.64 -13.42 20.44
CA ALA A 92 -0.22 -13.07 20.63
C ALA A 92 0.24 -11.80 19.86
N GLY A 93 -0.65 -10.82 19.67
CA GLY A 93 -0.35 -9.59 18.90
C GLY A 93 -0.46 -9.75 17.38
N PHE A 94 -0.94 -10.90 16.89
CA PHE A 94 -1.15 -11.17 15.46
C PHE A 94 -2.63 -11.34 15.14
N ASN A 95 -3.00 -10.95 13.93
CA ASN A 95 -4.34 -11.23 13.42
C ASN A 95 -4.44 -12.70 13.01
N VAL A 96 -5.43 -13.39 13.55
CA VAL A 96 -5.79 -14.77 13.23
C VAL A 96 -7.18 -14.80 12.61
N CYS A 97 -7.33 -15.59 11.56
CA CYS A 97 -8.61 -15.97 11.01
C CYS A 97 -9.15 -17.18 11.76
N VAL A 98 -10.36 -17.06 12.32
CA VAL A 98 -11.07 -18.12 13.04
C VAL A 98 -12.26 -18.58 12.21
N PHE A 99 -12.27 -19.84 11.81
CA PHE A 99 -13.31 -20.43 10.95
C PHE A 99 -14.50 -20.96 11.78
N LYS A 100 -15.56 -21.38 11.07
CA LYS A 100 -16.81 -21.84 11.70
C LYS A 100 -16.64 -23.09 12.57
N ASP A 101 -15.67 -23.93 12.25
CA ASP A 101 -15.32 -25.14 13.02
C ASP A 101 -14.36 -24.85 14.19
N ASN A 102 -14.08 -23.57 14.47
CA ASN A 102 -13.08 -23.06 15.40
C ASN A 102 -11.62 -23.34 15.02
N SER A 103 -11.38 -23.86 13.81
CA SER A 103 -10.02 -23.92 13.30
C SER A 103 -9.50 -22.50 13.09
N GLU A 104 -8.21 -22.28 13.37
CA GLU A 104 -7.58 -20.97 13.23
C GLU A 104 -6.41 -21.03 12.25
N CYS A 105 -6.14 -19.89 11.61
CA CYS A 105 -4.91 -19.62 10.89
C CYS A 105 -4.43 -18.22 11.22
N GLU A 106 -3.12 -18.04 11.36
CA GLU A 106 -2.57 -16.69 11.23
C GLU A 106 -2.80 -16.21 9.78
N MET A 107 -3.13 -14.94 9.66
CA MET A 107 -3.61 -14.31 8.45
C MET A 107 -2.62 -14.32 7.27
N GLN A 108 -1.33 -14.09 7.50
CA GLN A 108 -0.28 -14.18 6.49
C GLN A 108 -0.06 -15.63 6.04
N ALA A 109 -0.04 -16.59 6.96
CA ALA A 109 0.05 -18.01 6.64
C ALA A 109 -1.18 -18.48 5.85
N LEU A 110 -2.36 -17.96 6.17
CA LEU A 110 -3.59 -18.18 5.40
C LEU A 110 -3.45 -17.61 3.99
N LEU A 111 -3.00 -16.36 3.83
CA LEU A 111 -2.81 -15.71 2.52
C LEU A 111 -1.93 -16.54 1.59
N ASN A 112 -0.89 -17.15 2.14
CA ASN A 112 0.11 -17.92 1.40
C ASN A 112 -0.16 -19.43 1.32
N ASP A 113 -1.37 -19.87 1.71
CA ASP A 113 -1.83 -21.28 1.66
C ASP A 113 -0.98 -22.24 2.52
N LYS A 114 -0.39 -21.71 3.58
CA LYS A 114 0.53 -22.43 4.47
C LYS A 114 -0.11 -22.82 5.79
N CYS A 115 -1.26 -22.24 6.06
CA CYS A 115 -2.20 -22.74 7.06
C CYS A 115 -3.53 -23.11 6.39
N LYS A 116 -4.13 -24.22 6.81
CA LYS A 116 -5.43 -24.74 6.31
C LYS A 116 -6.47 -24.93 7.42
N GLY A 117 -6.27 -24.26 8.55
CA GLY A 117 -7.11 -24.33 9.74
C GLY A 117 -6.63 -25.44 10.68
N PHE A 118 -6.34 -25.07 11.92
CA PHE A 118 -6.01 -26.01 12.99
C PHE A 118 -6.82 -25.71 14.24
N ASN A 119 -7.23 -26.72 15.01
CA ASN A 119 -7.93 -26.52 16.27
C ASN A 119 -6.92 -26.51 17.43
N PHE A 120 -7.10 -25.59 18.37
CA PHE A 120 -6.23 -25.50 19.55
C PHE A 120 -6.18 -26.81 20.35
N ASN A 121 -7.28 -27.56 20.38
CA ASN A 121 -7.39 -28.81 21.13
C ASN A 121 -6.49 -29.95 20.59
N ASP A 122 -5.91 -29.78 19.40
CA ASP A 122 -5.02 -30.77 18.79
C ASP A 122 -3.55 -30.62 19.25
N PHE A 123 -3.26 -29.67 20.14
CA PHE A 123 -1.91 -29.30 20.57
C PHE A 123 -1.74 -29.30 22.09
N GLU A 124 -0.53 -29.59 22.56
CA GLU A 124 -0.24 -29.66 24.01
C GLU A 124 -0.04 -28.26 24.62
N SER A 125 0.26 -27.26 23.79
CA SER A 125 0.54 -25.90 24.25
C SER A 125 0.09 -24.83 23.25
N GLU A 126 -0.17 -23.61 23.77
CA GLU A 126 -0.41 -22.43 22.92
C GLU A 126 0.76 -22.11 22.00
N ALA A 127 2.00 -22.43 22.40
CA ALA A 127 3.19 -22.22 21.58
C ALA A 127 3.22 -23.15 20.37
N GLU A 128 2.86 -24.43 20.56
CA GLU A 128 2.74 -25.39 19.45
C GLU A 128 1.61 -25.01 18.50
N PHE A 129 0.45 -24.67 19.05
CA PHE A 129 -0.68 -24.21 18.25
C PHE A 129 -0.31 -22.98 17.43
N PHE A 130 0.30 -21.98 18.07
CA PHE A 130 0.71 -20.75 17.40
C PHE A 130 1.75 -21.02 16.29
N CYS A 131 2.65 -21.99 16.49
CA CYS A 131 3.60 -22.40 15.47
C CYS A 131 2.93 -22.92 14.19
N VAL A 132 1.93 -23.80 14.33
CA VAL A 132 1.31 -24.41 13.15
C VAL A 132 0.38 -23.44 12.41
N ILE A 133 -0.34 -22.58 13.13
CA ILE A 133 -1.24 -21.61 12.51
C ILE A 133 -0.46 -20.51 11.77
N THR A 134 0.82 -20.30 12.11
CA THR A 134 1.76 -19.42 11.39
C THR A 134 2.47 -20.14 10.22
N GLY A 135 2.09 -21.39 9.91
CA GLY A 135 2.63 -22.18 8.80
C GLY A 135 3.92 -22.94 9.13
N GLY A 136 4.27 -23.03 10.41
CA GLY A 136 5.39 -23.83 10.91
C GLY A 136 5.05 -25.30 11.12
N THR A 137 6.07 -26.06 11.53
CA THR A 137 5.94 -27.49 11.88
C THR A 137 6.59 -27.76 13.23
N ILE A 138 6.05 -28.71 13.99
CA ILE A 138 6.64 -29.14 15.26
C ILE A 138 7.59 -30.32 15.01
N LYS A 139 8.84 -30.18 15.45
CA LYS A 139 9.85 -31.24 15.41
C LYS A 139 10.65 -31.23 16.71
N ASP A 140 10.76 -32.37 17.39
CA ASP A 140 11.50 -32.52 18.65
C ASP A 140 11.12 -31.45 19.70
N ASN A 141 9.82 -31.20 19.86
CA ASN A 141 9.27 -30.16 20.74
C ASN A 141 9.71 -28.72 20.43
N LYS A 142 10.11 -28.46 19.18
CA LYS A 142 10.52 -27.13 18.70
C LYS A 142 9.68 -26.73 17.50
N CYS A 143 9.33 -25.45 17.46
CA CYS A 143 8.72 -24.83 16.30
C CYS A 143 9.77 -24.59 15.21
N ILE A 144 9.53 -25.16 14.03
CA ILE A 144 10.35 -24.95 12.84
C ILE A 144 9.52 -24.16 11.83
N LEU A 145 9.88 -22.89 11.63
CA LEU A 145 9.31 -22.03 10.61
C LEU A 145 10.24 -21.98 9.38
N GLU A 146 9.67 -21.87 8.19
CA GLU A 146 10.44 -21.62 6.96
C GLU A 146 11.19 -20.28 7.02
N CYS A 147 10.77 -19.37 7.90
CA CYS A 147 11.41 -18.09 8.11
C CYS A 147 11.65 -17.77 9.60
N ASN A 148 12.67 -16.96 9.90
CA ASN A 148 12.98 -16.57 11.28
C ASN A 148 11.87 -15.62 11.80
N LEU A 149 11.49 -15.77 13.08
CA LEU A 149 10.47 -14.96 13.76
C LEU A 149 10.71 -13.44 13.64
N ASN A 150 11.97 -12.99 13.63
CA ASN A 150 12.29 -11.58 13.43
C ASN A 150 11.99 -11.10 12.01
N ASP A 151 12.22 -11.94 10.99
CA ASP A 151 11.86 -11.59 9.61
C ASP A 151 10.35 -11.59 9.42
N TYR A 152 9.65 -12.47 10.15
CA TYR A 152 8.20 -12.56 10.13
C TYR A 152 7.53 -11.32 10.72
N LEU A 153 7.99 -10.89 11.91
CA LEU A 153 7.54 -9.68 12.58
C LEU A 153 7.81 -8.40 11.76
N ASN A 154 8.87 -8.39 10.96
CA ASN A 154 9.24 -7.26 10.12
C ASN A 154 8.68 -7.36 8.69
N GLN A 155 7.79 -8.32 8.39
CA GLN A 155 7.25 -8.58 7.05
C GLN A 155 8.34 -8.86 5.98
N ASN A 156 9.54 -9.23 6.41
CA ASN A 156 10.66 -9.65 5.56
C ASN A 156 10.58 -11.13 5.18
N CYS A 157 9.63 -11.90 5.76
CA CYS A 157 9.30 -13.24 5.29
C CYS A 157 8.61 -13.14 3.93
N LEU A 158 9.43 -13.25 2.88
CA LEU A 158 9.03 -13.42 1.49
C LEU A 158 8.33 -14.78 1.30
N TRP A 159 7.07 -14.88 1.73
CA TRP A 159 6.12 -15.63 0.93
C TRP A 159 5.85 -14.75 -0.30
N THR A 160 6.81 -14.71 -1.21
CA THR A 160 6.57 -14.08 -2.51
C THR A 160 5.32 -14.75 -3.06
N LEU A 161 4.29 -13.95 -3.35
CA LEU A 161 3.19 -14.38 -4.20
C LEU A 161 3.84 -15.01 -5.43
N LYS A 162 3.92 -16.34 -5.48
CA LYS A 162 4.22 -17.03 -6.73
C LYS A 162 3.03 -16.69 -7.61
N LYS A 163 3.28 -15.78 -8.55
CA LYS A 163 2.41 -15.50 -9.70
C LYS A 163 1.96 -16.81 -10.34
#